data_AF-A0A7X8WD97-F1
#
_entry.id   AF-A0A7X8WD97-F1
#
_cell.length_a   1.000
_cell.length_b   1.000
_cell.length_c   1.000
_cell.angle_alpha   90.00
_cell.angle_beta   90.00
_cell.angle_gamma   90.00
#
_symmetry.space_group_name_H-M   'P 1'
#
loop_
_entity.id
_entity.type
_entity.pdbx_description
1 polymer ?
#
loop_
_entity_poly.entity_id
_entity_poly.type
_entity_poly.pdbx_seq_one_letter_code
_entity_poly.pdbx_strand_id
1 'polypeptide(L)'
;MNTTELITKINESCKKQIDERLYITAADCLLDVGFITIADYEAWEDGKIEYLEKICRASTQELSQVLNSIRSYAKEERLKSTQLPYNGVNGRLYFSKRKQDNVECAYRTIYMDPSLKKRDIQ
;
A
#
# COMPACT_ATOMS: atom_id res chain seq x y z
N MET A 1 13.88 4.03 11.47
CA MET A 1 12.72 4.08 12.39
C MET A 1 12.71 2.77 13.17
N ASN A 2 12.35 2.74 14.45
CA ASN A 2 12.25 1.44 15.14
C ASN A 2 10.92 0.73 14.79
N THR A 3 10.84 -0.58 15.04
CA THR A 3 9.68 -1.39 14.65
C THR A 3 8.38 -0.90 15.29
N THR A 4 8.42 -0.50 16.56
CA THR A 4 7.23 -0.03 17.29
C THR A 4 6.70 1.28 16.72
N GLU A 5 7.59 2.25 16.49
CA GLU A 5 7.25 3.52 15.83
C GLU A 5 6.66 3.29 14.44
N LEU A 6 7.22 2.37 13.66
CA LEU A 6 6.70 2.02 12.34
C LEU A 6 5.28 1.47 12.45
N ILE A 7 5.04 0.51 13.36
CA ILE A 7 3.71 -0.07 13.56
C ILE A 7 2.69 1.01 13.95
N THR A 8 3.05 1.90 14.88
CA THR A 8 2.18 3.00 15.31
C THR A 8 1.80 3.90 14.14
N LYS A 9 2.77 4.36 13.35
CA LYS A 9 2.50 5.23 12.19
C LYS A 9 1.65 4.54 11.12
N ILE A 10 1.86 3.24 10.90
CA ILE A 10 1.04 2.47 9.96
C ILE A 10 -0.40 2.36 10.46
N ASN A 11 -0.62 2.10 11.74
CA ASN A 11 -1.97 2.06 12.30
C ASN A 11 -2.67 3.43 12.22
N GLU A 12 -1.94 4.52 12.49
CA GLU A 12 -2.46 5.89 12.32
C GLU A 12 -2.83 6.20 10.87
N SER A 13 -1.99 5.82 9.91
CA SER A 13 -2.26 5.95 8.48
C SER A 13 -3.46 5.12 8.04
N CYS A 14 -3.54 3.85 8.45
CA CYS A 14 -4.69 2.98 8.19
C CYS A 14 -5.99 3.60 8.70
N LYS A 15 -5.99 4.09 9.95
CA LYS A 15 -7.16 4.75 10.55
C LYS A 15 -7.58 5.98 9.76
N LYS A 16 -6.64 6.88 9.46
CA LYS A 16 -6.89 8.08 8.66
C LYS A 16 -7.55 7.72 7.32
N GLN A 17 -7.00 6.74 6.60
CA GLN A 17 -7.53 6.32 5.30
C GLN A 17 -8.93 5.70 5.41
N ILE A 18 -9.24 4.96 6.48
CA ILE A 18 -10.60 4.47 6.71
C ILE A 18 -11.55 5.63 7.00
N ASP A 19 -11.18 6.55 7.89
CA ASP A 19 -12.03 7.67 8.28
C ASP A 19 -12.31 8.64 7.11
N GLU A 20 -11.34 8.84 6.21
CA GLU A 20 -11.46 9.78 5.09
C GLU A 20 -12.16 9.20 3.85
N ARG A 21 -11.92 7.92 3.52
CA ARG A 21 -12.34 7.33 2.23
C ARG A 21 -12.84 5.89 2.31
N LEU A 22 -12.86 5.28 3.49
CA LEU A 22 -13.35 3.92 3.76
C LEU A 22 -12.51 2.78 3.15
N TYR A 23 -11.27 3.03 2.73
CA TYR A 23 -10.35 1.98 2.28
C TYR A 23 -8.88 2.31 2.49
N ILE A 24 -8.07 1.26 2.63
CA ILE A 24 -6.62 1.33 2.90
C ILE A 24 -5.84 0.75 1.72
N THR A 25 -4.80 1.45 1.28
CA THR A 25 -3.82 0.91 0.32
C THR A 25 -2.41 0.91 0.89
N ALA A 26 -1.60 -0.06 0.49
CA ALA A 26 -0.19 -0.10 0.89
C ALA A 26 0.60 1.10 0.37
N ALA A 27 0.29 1.57 -0.86
CA ALA A 27 0.96 2.73 -1.45
C ALA A 27 0.76 4.00 -0.61
N ASP A 28 -0.48 4.27 -0.19
CA ASP A 28 -0.77 5.45 0.63
C ASP A 28 -0.15 5.36 2.02
N CYS A 29 -0.09 4.16 2.62
CA CYS A 29 0.65 3.97 3.86
C CYS A 29 2.15 4.26 3.72
N LEU A 30 2.76 3.90 2.59
CA LEU A 30 4.16 4.22 2.31
C LEU A 30 4.39 5.72 2.11
N LEU A 31 3.43 6.43 1.51
CA LEU A 31 3.44 7.89 1.38
C LEU A 31 3.29 8.57 2.74
N ASP A 32 2.27 8.20 3.53
CA ASP A 32 1.98 8.79 4.85
C ASP A 32 3.16 8.61 5.82
N VAL A 33 3.85 7.46 5.79
CA VAL A 33 5.02 7.19 6.64
C VAL A 33 6.31 7.85 6.11
N GLY A 34 6.29 8.33 4.86
CA GLY A 34 7.41 9.03 4.23
C GLY A 34 8.46 8.10 3.62
N PHE A 35 8.10 6.84 3.34
CA PHE A 35 8.97 5.90 2.63
C PHE A 35 9.04 6.18 1.13
N ILE A 36 8.03 6.83 0.57
CA ILE A 36 8.01 7.29 -0.82
C ILE A 36 7.60 8.76 -0.83
N THR A 37 8.09 9.54 -1.79
CA THR A 37 7.62 10.92 -2.01
C THR A 37 6.50 10.94 -3.07
N ILE A 38 5.61 11.93 -3.03
CA ILE A 38 4.54 12.08 -4.04
C ILE A 38 5.14 12.09 -5.46
N ALA A 39 6.22 12.84 -5.68
CA ALA A 39 6.88 12.91 -6.98
C ALA A 39 7.43 11.56 -7.47
N ASP A 40 8.02 10.76 -6.57
CA ASP A 40 8.51 9.43 -6.91
C ASP A 40 7.34 8.47 -7.22
N TYR A 41 6.24 8.59 -6.47
CA TYR A 41 5.02 7.80 -6.68
C TYR A 41 4.39 8.10 -8.04
N GLU A 42 4.20 9.37 -8.39
CA GLU A 42 3.69 9.81 -9.69
C GLU A 42 4.60 9.31 -10.84
N ALA A 43 5.92 9.38 -10.66
CA ALA A 43 6.86 8.84 -11.66
C ALA A 43 6.72 7.31 -11.83
N TRP A 44 6.40 6.58 -10.77
CA TRP A 44 6.10 5.15 -10.86
C TRP A 44 4.75 4.89 -11.52
N GLU A 45 3.69 5.64 -11.21
CA GLU A 45 2.39 5.50 -11.87
C GLU A 45 2.45 5.81 -13.38
N ASP A 46 3.26 6.79 -13.77
CA ASP A 46 3.60 7.10 -15.16
C ASP A 46 4.41 5.99 -15.87
N GLY A 47 4.85 4.98 -15.13
CA GLY A 47 5.70 3.90 -15.64
C GLY A 47 7.14 4.31 -15.94
N LYS A 48 7.61 5.47 -15.43
CA LYS A 48 9.01 5.90 -15.54
C LYS A 48 9.92 5.11 -14.60
N ILE A 49 9.36 4.54 -13.54
CA ILE A 49 10.04 3.66 -12.59
C ILE A 49 9.53 2.22 -12.76
N GLU A 50 10.47 1.28 -12.88
CA GLU A 50 10.15 -0.13 -13.20
C GLU A 50 9.33 -0.85 -12.11
N TYR A 51 9.56 -0.50 -10.83
CA TYR A 51 8.84 -1.08 -9.69
C TYR A 51 8.90 -0.18 -8.45
N LEU A 52 7.85 -0.21 -7.63
CA LEU A 52 7.66 0.70 -6.48
C LEU A 52 8.77 0.57 -5.42
N GLU A 53 9.17 -0.65 -5.06
CA GLU A 53 10.22 -0.88 -4.05
C GLU A 53 11.58 -0.26 -4.43
N LYS A 54 11.79 0.13 -5.70
CA LYS A 54 13.02 0.79 -6.16
C LYS A 54 13.19 2.19 -5.57
N ILE A 55 12.08 2.87 -5.33
CA ILE A 55 12.03 4.26 -4.85
C ILE A 55 11.71 4.35 -3.35
N CYS A 56 11.35 3.24 -2.72
CA CYS A 56 11.15 3.17 -1.27
C CYS A 56 12.46 3.42 -0.52
N ARG A 57 12.47 4.41 0.37
CA ARG A 57 13.56 4.69 1.32
C ARG A 57 13.43 3.82 2.57
N ALA A 58 13.19 2.53 2.37
CA ALA A 58 12.95 1.54 3.42
C ALA A 58 13.67 0.22 3.11
N SER A 59 14.06 -0.49 4.15
CA SER A 59 14.58 -1.85 4.02
C SER A 59 13.47 -2.84 3.64
N THR A 60 13.85 -3.99 3.09
CA THR A 60 12.92 -5.09 2.81
C THR A 60 12.20 -5.58 4.08
N GLN A 61 12.87 -5.52 5.23
CA GLN A 61 12.27 -5.86 6.51
C GLN A 61 11.18 -4.85 6.92
N GLU A 62 11.44 -3.55 6.76
CA GLU A 62 10.43 -2.50 7.01
C GLU A 62 9.24 -2.62 6.05
N LEU A 63 9.48 -2.86 4.76
CA LEU A 63 8.40 -3.08 3.78
C LEU A 63 7.53 -4.29 4.13
N SER A 64 8.16 -5.40 4.55
CA SER A 64 7.43 -6.57 5.03
C SER A 64 6.62 -6.25 6.29
N GLN A 65 7.19 -5.44 7.20
CA GLN A 65 6.51 -4.99 8.40
C GLN A 65 5.30 -4.10 8.08
N VAL A 66 5.41 -3.21 7.11
CA VAL A 66 4.28 -2.38 6.61
C VAL A 66 3.13 -3.27 6.19
N LEU A 67 3.37 -4.23 5.28
CA LEU A 67 2.33 -5.13 4.77
C LEU A 67 1.70 -5.97 5.89
N ASN A 68 2.51 -6.47 6.83
CA ASN A 68 2.02 -7.24 7.98
C ASN A 68 1.18 -6.38 8.93
N SER A 69 1.60 -5.15 9.21
CA SER A 69 0.86 -4.21 10.07
C SER A 69 -0.49 -3.84 9.47
N ILE A 70 -0.54 -3.51 8.17
CA ILE A 70 -1.80 -3.22 7.47
C ILE A 70 -2.76 -4.42 7.57
N ARG A 71 -2.25 -5.64 7.32
CA ARG A 71 -3.05 -6.86 7.39
C ARG A 71 -3.58 -7.12 8.80
N SER A 72 -2.78 -6.90 9.84
CA SER A 72 -3.20 -7.05 11.23
C SER A 72 -4.28 -6.04 11.60
N TYR A 73 -4.08 -4.76 11.26
CA TYR A 73 -5.07 -3.70 11.44
C TYR A 73 -6.40 -4.05 10.78
N ALA A 74 -6.36 -4.45 9.51
CA ALA A 74 -7.56 -4.82 8.76
C ALA A 74 -8.30 -6.02 9.36
N LYS A 75 -7.58 -6.97 9.96
CA LYS A 75 -8.18 -8.11 10.65
C LYS A 75 -8.87 -7.69 11.94
N GLU A 76 -8.26 -6.79 12.70
CA GLU A 76 -8.81 -6.25 13.95
C GLU A 76 -10.10 -5.45 13.67
N GLU A 77 -10.07 -4.60 12.65
CA GLU A 77 -11.22 -3.78 12.21
C GLU A 77 -12.23 -4.54 11.31
N ARG A 78 -12.02 -5.83 11.08
CA ARG A 78 -12.90 -6.71 10.25
C ARG A 78 -13.16 -6.18 8.84
N LEU A 79 -12.16 -5.56 8.24
CA LEU A 79 -12.23 -5.02 6.88
C LEU A 79 -12.24 -6.14 5.85
N LYS A 80 -12.88 -5.88 4.71
CA LYS A 80 -12.90 -6.80 3.58
C LYS A 80 -11.68 -6.56 2.69
N SER A 81 -10.99 -7.63 2.29
CA SER A 81 -9.90 -7.52 1.32
C SER A 81 -10.40 -7.65 -0.13
N THR A 82 -9.81 -6.88 -1.03
CA THR A 82 -9.97 -7.05 -2.48
C THR A 82 -8.66 -6.70 -3.20
N GLN A 83 -8.55 -7.04 -4.48
CA GLN A 83 -7.38 -6.73 -5.31
C GLN A 83 -7.67 -5.54 -6.23
N LEU A 84 -6.77 -4.54 -6.24
CA LEU A 84 -6.73 -3.49 -7.26
C LEU A 84 -5.91 -3.90 -8.47
N PRO A 85 -6.42 -3.63 -9.68
CA PRO A 85 -5.57 -3.59 -10.85
C PRO A 85 -4.76 -2.29 -10.84
N TYR A 86 -3.45 -2.41 -10.62
CA TYR A 86 -2.52 -1.31 -10.88
C TYR A 86 -2.05 -1.39 -12.34
N ASN A 87 -2.68 -0.58 -13.19
CA ASN A 87 -2.32 -0.41 -14.59
C ASN A 87 -1.84 1.04 -14.77
N GLY A 88 -0.57 1.22 -15.07
CA GLY A 88 0.00 2.51 -15.43
C GLY A 88 -0.21 2.80 -16.91
N VAL A 89 0.25 3.98 -17.34
CA VAL A 89 0.09 4.47 -18.72
C VAL A 89 0.63 3.49 -19.77
N ASN A 90 1.74 2.81 -19.45
CA ASN A 90 2.43 1.89 -20.36
C ASN A 90 2.16 0.39 -20.05
N GLY A 91 1.11 0.09 -19.29
CA GLY A 91 0.71 -1.27 -18.95
C GLY A 91 0.84 -1.58 -17.46
N ARG A 92 0.97 -2.87 -17.12
CA ARG A 92 0.92 -3.34 -15.73
C ARG A 92 2.08 -2.79 -14.91
N LEU A 93 1.77 -2.15 -13.78
CA LEU A 93 2.77 -1.74 -12.80
C LEU A 93 3.17 -2.92 -11.91
N TYR A 94 4.42 -2.88 -11.44
CA TYR A 94 4.98 -3.85 -10.52
C TYR A 94 5.41 -3.16 -9.23
N PHE A 95 5.29 -3.88 -8.12
CA PHE A 95 5.72 -3.38 -6.81
C PHE A 95 7.13 -3.83 -6.50
N SER A 96 7.47 -5.07 -6.86
CA SER A 96 8.75 -5.69 -6.50
C SER A 96 9.63 -5.98 -7.73
N LYS A 97 10.95 -5.96 -7.53
CA LYS A 97 11.93 -6.28 -8.57
C LYS A 97 11.70 -7.66 -9.22
N ARG A 98 11.36 -8.65 -8.39
CA ARG A 98 11.19 -10.05 -8.80
C ARG A 98 9.78 -10.36 -9.29
N LYS A 99 8.83 -9.44 -9.15
CA LYS A 99 7.44 -9.59 -9.62
C LYS A 99 6.77 -10.87 -9.11
N GLN A 100 7.09 -11.27 -7.88
CA GLN A 100 6.57 -12.50 -7.28
C GLN A 100 5.10 -12.32 -6.94
N ASP A 101 4.24 -13.25 -7.36
CA ASP A 101 2.78 -13.10 -7.25
C ASP A 101 2.30 -12.86 -5.82
N ASN A 102 2.90 -13.51 -4.82
CA ASN A 102 2.54 -13.30 -3.41
C ASN A 102 2.84 -11.87 -2.93
N VAL A 103 3.99 -11.31 -3.33
CA VAL A 103 4.40 -9.94 -2.98
C VAL A 103 3.53 -8.93 -3.73
N GLU A 104 3.33 -9.15 -5.03
CA GLU A 104 2.48 -8.32 -5.87
C GLU A 104 1.03 -8.28 -5.36
N CYS A 105 0.47 -9.43 -4.99
CA CYS A 105 -0.87 -9.52 -4.40
C CYS A 105 -0.96 -8.80 -3.06
N ALA A 106 0.08 -8.86 -2.22
CA ALA A 106 0.09 -8.16 -0.93
C ALA A 106 -0.02 -6.63 -1.13
N TYR A 107 0.78 -6.04 -2.01
CA TYR A 107 0.70 -4.61 -2.32
C TYR A 107 -0.61 -4.22 -3.02
N ARG A 108 -1.13 -5.08 -3.90
CA ARG A 108 -2.41 -4.85 -4.61
C ARG A 108 -3.64 -5.03 -3.73
N THR A 109 -3.47 -5.55 -2.52
CA THR A 109 -4.58 -5.74 -1.60
C THR A 109 -5.03 -4.39 -1.07
N ILE A 110 -6.30 -4.05 -1.32
CA ILE A 110 -7.00 -3.02 -0.56
C ILE A 110 -7.74 -3.71 0.57
N TYR A 111 -7.80 -3.05 1.72
CA TYR A 111 -8.74 -3.37 2.78
C TYR A 111 -9.80 -2.27 2.85
N MET A 112 -11.06 -2.65 2.72
CA MET A 112 -12.17 -1.70 2.64
C MET A 112 -13.23 -1.98 3.69
N ASP A 113 -13.87 -0.91 4.15
CA ASP A 113 -15.04 -1.03 5.01
C ASP A 113 -16.13 -1.83 4.29
N PRO A 114 -16.84 -2.75 4.97
CA PRO A 114 -17.90 -3.56 4.36
C PRO A 114 -19.02 -2.75 3.68
N SER A 115 -19.23 -1.49 4.07
CA SER A 115 -20.18 -0.58 3.45
C SER A 115 -19.74 -0.08 2.06
N LEU A 116 -18.43 -0.10 1.77
CA LEU A 116 -17.86 0.39 0.52
C LEU A 116 -17.91 -0.69 -0.59
N LYS A 117 -18.35 -0.33 -1.80
CA LYS A 117 -18.35 -1.27 -2.95
C LYS A 117 -17.10 -1.05 -3.80
N LYS A 118 -16.60 -2.13 -4.41
CA LYS A 118 -15.38 -2.09 -5.26
C LYS A 118 -15.43 -1.05 -6.39
N ARG A 119 -16.63 -0.81 -6.96
CA ARG A 119 -16.84 0.16 -8.04
C ARG A 119 -16.68 1.63 -7.60
N ASP A 120 -16.71 1.87 -6.30
CA ASP A 120 -16.64 3.21 -5.72
C ASP A 120 -15.18 3.64 -5.48
N ILE A 121 -14.22 2.76 -5.76
CA ILE A 121 -12.78 3.05 -5.70
C ILE A 121 -12.34 3.51 -7.09
N GLN A 122 -11.91 4.77 -7.18
CA GLN A 122 -11.36 5.38 -8.41
C GLN A 122 -9.89 5.04 -8.59
#